data_AF-A0A815M1W3-F1
#
_entry.id   AF-A0A815M1W3-F1
#
_cell.length_a   1.000
_cell.length_b   1.000
_cell.length_c   1.000
_cell.angle_alpha   90.00
_cell.angle_beta   90.00
_cell.angle_gamma   90.00
#
_symmetry.space_group_name_H-M   'P 1'
#
loop_
_entity.id
_entity.type
_entity.pdbx_description
1 polymer ?
#
loop_
_entity_poly.entity_id
_entity_poly.type
_entity_poly.pdbx_seq_one_letter_code
_entity_poly.pdbx_strand_id
1 'polypeptide(L)'
;IFENGTLDHARYIEEVLPVALKYAYKTFGHDWTFQQDGAKQHIHHFTQEWRGKNSPAFLDKDRRPANSLDLNTLDYSIWNGLAGAMN
;
A
#
# COMPACT_ATOMS: atom_id res chain seq x y z
N ILE A 1 -9.00 5.35 10.84
CA ILE A 1 -7.92 4.34 10.75
C ILE A 1 -6.58 4.89 11.26
N PHE A 2 -6.29 6.20 11.20
CA PHE A 2 -5.20 6.78 12.00
C PHE A 2 -5.71 8.00 12.75
N GLU A 3 -5.91 7.86 14.07
CA GLU A 3 -6.41 8.95 14.93
C GLU A 3 -5.26 9.74 15.59
N ASN A 4 -4.02 9.23 15.52
CA ASN A 4 -2.85 9.85 16.16
C ASN A 4 -1.73 10.15 15.15
N GLY A 5 -1.67 11.39 14.67
CA GLY A 5 -0.49 11.96 13.99
C GLY A 5 -0.13 11.37 12.62
N THR A 6 0.97 11.87 12.06
CA THR A 6 1.52 11.44 10.76
C THR A 6 2.05 10.01 10.86
N LEU A 7 1.83 9.24 9.79
CA LEU A 7 2.32 7.86 9.67
C LEU A 7 3.78 7.86 9.17
N ASP A 8 4.69 7.32 9.97
CA ASP A 8 6.07 7.07 9.56
C ASP A 8 6.27 5.61 9.11
N HIS A 9 7.52 5.24 8.78
CA HIS A 9 7.84 3.90 8.31
C HIS A 9 7.66 2.81 9.38
N ALA A 10 7.99 3.10 10.65
CA ALA A 10 7.87 2.12 11.72
C ALA A 10 6.40 1.78 11.96
N ARG A 11 5.57 2.81 12.11
CA ARG A 11 4.12 2.65 12.27
C ARG A 11 3.46 2.04 11.05
N TYR A 12 3.93 2.36 9.84
CA TYR A 12 3.43 1.70 8.63
C TYR A 12 3.68 0.18 8.65
N ILE A 13 4.89 -0.24 9.05
CA ILE A 13 5.25 -1.65 9.16
C ILE A 13 4.48 -2.34 10.29
N GLU A 14 4.27 -1.68 11.42
CA GLU A 14 3.67 -2.31 12.61
C GLU A 14 2.13 -2.30 12.59
N GLU A 15 1.52 -1.22 12.13
CA GLU A 15 0.07 -1.01 12.23
C GLU A 15 -0.66 -1.35 10.92
N VAL A 16 -0.05 -1.07 9.77
CA VAL A 16 -0.76 -1.08 8.47
C VAL A 16 -0.50 -2.33 7.66
N LEU A 17 0.76 -2.64 7.41
CA LEU A 17 1.13 -3.79 6.58
C LEU A 17 0.59 -5.13 7.09
N PRO A 18 0.59 -5.45 8.40
CA PRO A 18 0.08 -6.73 8.89
C PRO A 18 -1.41 -6.89 8.63
N VAL A 19 -2.18 -5.80 8.78
CA VAL A 19 -3.61 -5.77 8.49
C VAL A 19 -3.84 -5.97 7.00
N ALA A 20 -3.15 -5.21 6.15
CA ALA A 20 -3.27 -5.32 4.70
C ALA A 20 -2.93 -6.73 4.20
N LEU A 21 -1.82 -7.30 4.67
CA LEU A 21 -1.40 -8.65 4.27
C LEU A 21 -2.35 -9.73 4.76
N LYS A 22 -2.89 -9.62 5.98
CA LYS A 22 -3.91 -10.55 6.48
C LYS A 22 -5.11 -10.64 5.53
N TYR A 23 -5.60 -9.50 5.05
CA TYR A 23 -6.71 -9.48 4.09
C TYR A 23 -6.29 -9.96 2.71
N ALA A 24 -5.10 -9.58 2.23
CA ALA A 24 -4.60 -10.03 0.94
C ALA A 24 -4.46 -11.56 0.88
N TYR A 25 -3.82 -12.17 1.88
CA TYR A 25 -3.70 -13.63 1.98
C TYR A 25 -5.06 -14.33 2.08
N LYS A 26 -5.99 -13.77 2.87
CA LYS A 26 -7.34 -14.33 3.00
C LYS A 26 -8.12 -14.27 1.68
N THR A 27 -7.91 -13.23 0.88
CA THR A 27 -8.74 -12.96 -0.32
C THR A 27 -8.14 -13.57 -1.58
N PHE A 28 -6.82 -13.47 -1.73
CA PHE A 28 -6.10 -13.81 -2.96
C PHE A 28 -5.16 -15.02 -2.80
N GLY A 29 -5.05 -15.60 -1.59
CA GLY A 29 -4.08 -16.66 -1.33
C GLY A 29 -2.65 -16.15 -1.43
N HIS A 30 -1.81 -16.81 -2.21
CA HIS A 30 -0.37 -16.52 -2.29
C HIS A 30 0.08 -15.99 -3.66
N ASP A 31 -0.82 -15.85 -4.63
CA ASP A 31 -0.49 -15.39 -5.99
C ASP A 31 -1.03 -13.98 -6.24
N TRP A 32 -0.28 -12.98 -5.76
CA TRP A 32 -0.62 -11.58 -5.94
C TRP A 32 0.62 -10.68 -5.84
N THR A 33 0.51 -9.47 -6.38
CA THR A 33 1.54 -8.43 -6.27
C THR A 33 0.98 -7.22 -5.54
N PHE A 34 1.64 -6.78 -4.47
CA PHE A 34 1.23 -5.58 -3.74
C PHE A 34 1.77 -4.32 -4.39
N GLN A 35 0.88 -3.37 -4.66
CA GLN A 35 1.19 -2.06 -5.21
C GLN A 35 0.86 -0.96 -4.18
N GLN A 36 1.71 0.06 -4.11
CA GLN A 36 1.57 1.26 -3.27
C GLN A 36 2.25 2.44 -3.95
N ASP A 37 1.93 3.67 -3.54
CA ASP A 37 2.56 4.88 -4.10
C ASP A 37 3.99 5.10 -3.56
N GLY A 38 4.61 6.19 -4.00
CA GLY A 38 5.97 6.58 -3.60
C GLY A 38 6.08 7.35 -2.29
N ALA A 39 5.09 7.30 -1.37
CA ALA A 39 5.18 8.03 -0.11
C ALA A 39 6.41 7.62 0.71
N LYS A 40 6.95 8.56 1.51
CA LYS A 40 8.25 8.39 2.21
C LYS A 40 8.32 7.11 3.04
N GLN A 41 7.27 6.79 3.77
CA GLN A 41 7.18 5.59 4.60
C GLN A 41 7.09 4.29 3.78
N HIS A 42 6.56 4.35 2.55
CA HIS A 42 6.45 3.20 1.65
C HIS A 42 7.80 2.85 1.02
N ILE A 43 8.56 3.86 0.61
CA ILE A 43 9.87 3.69 -0.06
C ILE A 43 11.05 3.58 0.92
N HIS A 44 10.81 3.74 2.22
CA HIS A 44 11.84 3.59 3.25
C HIS A 44 12.47 2.20 3.19
N HIS A 45 13.79 2.11 3.34
CA HIS A 45 14.53 0.87 3.15
C HIS A 45 14.04 -0.27 4.06
N PHE A 46 13.74 0.01 5.34
CA PHE A 46 13.15 -0.99 6.24
C PHE A 46 11.78 -1.47 5.78
N THR A 47 10.95 -0.59 5.21
CA THR A 47 9.63 -0.99 4.67
C THR A 47 9.80 -1.89 3.46
N GLN A 48 10.72 -1.55 2.56
CA GLN A 48 11.02 -2.33 1.36
C GLN A 48 11.56 -3.72 1.72
N GLU A 49 12.50 -3.79 2.67
CA GLU A 49 13.06 -5.06 3.17
C GLU A 49 11.98 -5.92 3.83
N TRP A 50 11.15 -5.32 4.70
CA TRP A 50 10.05 -6.02 5.35
C TRP A 50 9.08 -6.58 4.31
N ARG A 51 8.74 -5.83 3.26
CA ARG A 51 7.86 -6.29 2.19
C ARG A 51 8.44 -7.46 1.41
N GLY A 52 9.73 -7.43 1.09
CA GLY A 52 10.42 -8.54 0.42
C GLY A 52 10.40 -9.85 1.23
N LYS A 53 10.32 -9.77 2.55
CA LYS A 53 10.25 -10.94 3.44
C LYS A 53 8.83 -11.46 3.70
N ASN A 54 7.82 -10.58 3.63
CA ASN A 54 6.48 -10.87 4.14
C ASN A 54 5.40 -10.95 3.06
N SER A 55 5.67 -10.50 1.83
CA SER A 55 4.75 -10.54 0.69
C SER A 55 5.27 -11.49 -0.41
N PRO A 56 4.40 -12.17 -1.17
CA PRO A 56 4.81 -13.03 -2.28
C PRO A 56 5.45 -12.23 -3.42
N ALA A 57 4.90 -11.06 -3.74
CA ALA A 57 5.50 -10.09 -4.66
C ALA A 57 5.06 -8.67 -4.31
N PHE A 58 5.89 -7.69 -4.66
CA PHE A 58 5.52 -6.28 -4.59
C PHE A 58 6.22 -5.42 -5.64
N LEU A 59 5.60 -4.29 -5.96
CA LEU A 59 6.26 -3.24 -6.73
C LEU A 59 7.18 -2.46 -5.79
N ASP A 60 8.48 -2.63 -5.98
CA ASP A 60 9.51 -1.88 -5.27
C ASP A 60 9.49 -0.38 -5.64
N LYS A 61 10.25 0.40 -4.87
CA LYS A 61 10.32 1.87 -5.04
C LYS A 61 10.79 2.34 -6.42
N ASP A 62 11.50 1.51 -7.18
CA ASP A 62 12.11 1.90 -8.46
C ASP A 62 11.23 1.52 -9.66
N ARG A 63 10.24 0.65 -9.46
CA ARG A 63 9.31 0.23 -10.51
C ARG A 63 8.15 1.18 -10.77
N ARG A 64 7.91 2.15 -9.88
CA ARG A 64 6.78 3.07 -10.00
C ARG A 64 7.23 4.48 -10.37
N PRO A 65 6.76 5.05 -11.49
CA PRO A 65 7.02 6.45 -11.80
C PRO A 65 6.37 7.38 -10.77
N ALA A 66 7.08 8.45 -10.42
CA ALA A 66 6.58 9.45 -9.48
C ALA A 66 5.38 10.21 -10.09
N ASN A 67 4.44 10.62 -9.23
CA ASN A 67 3.24 11.37 -9.60
C ASN A 67 2.27 10.66 -10.57
N SER A 68 2.31 9.33 -10.64
CA SER A 68 1.42 8.54 -11.50
C SER A 68 0.20 8.02 -10.74
N LEU A 69 -0.71 8.95 -10.41
CA LEU A 69 -2.02 8.65 -9.81
C LEU A 69 -2.94 7.90 -10.78
N ASP A 70 -2.83 8.21 -12.08
CA ASP A 70 -3.48 7.52 -13.19
C ASP A 70 -3.12 6.04 -13.28
N LEU A 71 -1.94 5.65 -12.78
CA LEU A 71 -1.52 4.26 -12.68
C LEU A 71 -1.93 3.58 -11.36
N ASN A 72 -2.70 4.26 -10.50
CA ASN A 72 -3.28 3.68 -9.30
C ASN A 72 -4.78 3.43 -9.46
N THR A 73 -5.19 2.17 -9.56
CA THR A 73 -6.62 1.80 -9.64
C THR A 73 -7.46 2.37 -8.50
N LEU A 74 -6.87 2.53 -7.31
CA LEU A 74 -7.56 3.17 -6.20
C LEU A 74 -7.84 4.66 -6.49
N ASP A 75 -6.82 5.40 -6.94
CA ASP A 75 -6.92 6.86 -7.12
C ASP A 75 -7.71 7.26 -8.36
N TYR A 76 -7.51 6.60 -9.50
CA TYR A 76 -8.21 6.99 -10.73
C TYR A 76 -9.66 6.51 -10.79
N SER A 77 -10.05 5.50 -10.00
CA SER A 77 -11.38 4.88 -10.12
C SER A 77 -12.10 4.68 -8.79
N ILE A 78 -11.53 3.93 -7.85
CA ILE A 78 -12.29 3.43 -6.68
C ILE A 78 -12.68 4.59 -5.75
N TRP A 79 -11.76 5.50 -5.44
CA TRP A 79 -12.06 6.63 -4.57
C TRP A 79 -13.10 7.58 -5.16
N ASN A 80 -13.06 7.82 -6.47
CA ASN A 80 -14.07 8.63 -7.15
C ASN A 80 -15.47 8.00 -7.06
N GLY A 81 -15.57 6.68 -7.28
CA GLY A 81 -16.83 5.96 -7.15
C GLY A 81 -17.39 6.01 -5.73
N LEU A 82 -16.54 5.85 -4.72
CA LEU A 82 -16.95 5.95 -3.32
C LEU A 82 -17.41 7.36 -2.95
N ALA A 83 -16.68 8.40 -3.38
CA ALA A 83 -17.08 9.78 -3.13
C ALA A 83 -18.44 10.10 -3.77
N GLY A 84 -18.70 9.58 -4.97
CA GLY A 84 -19.99 9.73 -5.64
C GLY A 84 -21.16 9.07 -4.90
N ALA A 85 -20.92 7.95 -4.22
CA ALA A 85 -21.94 7.21 -3.47
C ALA A 85 -22.20 7.79 -2.06
N MET A 86 -21.37 8.72 -1.59
CA MET A 86 -21.52 9.40 -0.31
C MET A 86 -22.30 10.72 -0.39
N ASN A 87 -22.65 11.16 -1.60
CA ASN A 87 -23.53 12.31 -1.86
C ASN A 87 -24.96 11.84 -2.14
#